data_AF-A0A0K9GR07-F1
#
_entry.id   AF-A0A0K9GR07-F1
#
_cell.length_a   1.000
_cell.length_b   1.000
_cell.length_c   1.000
_cell.angle_alpha   90.00
_cell.angle_beta   90.00
_cell.angle_gamma   90.00
#
_symmetry.space_group_name_H-M   'P 1'
#
loop_
_entity.id
_entity.type
_entity.pdbx_description
1 polymer ?
#
loop_
_entity_poly.entity_id
_entity_poly.type
_entity_poly.pdbx_seq_one_letter_code
_entity_poly.pdbx_strand_id
1 'polypeptide(L)' 'MLQNIGIPGLIIILVITLIIFGPKKLPEIGSAFGKTLSEFKKSAQDIMSSEEVDSTNKEIEVAEADKVTDLIKK' A
#
# COMPACT_ATOMS: atom_id res chain seq x y z
N MET A 1 23.40 16.12 23.32
CA MET A 1 22.63 17.29 23.82
C MET A 1 21.28 17.49 23.13
N LEU A 2 21.11 17.13 21.84
CA LEU A 2 19.84 17.26 21.13
C LEU A 2 18.79 16.17 21.47
N GLN A 3 19.19 15.01 21.99
CA GLN A 3 18.26 13.92 22.35
C GLN A 3 17.40 14.20 23.59
N ASN A 4 17.70 15.26 24.36
CA ASN A 4 16.84 15.73 25.45
C ASN A 4 15.73 16.66 24.96
N ILE A 5 15.76 17.05 23.67
CA ILE A 5 14.71 17.81 23.00
C ILE A 5 13.66 16.82 22.49
N GLY A 6 13.02 16.12 23.41
CA GLY A 6 11.95 15.18 23.10
C GLY A 6 10.71 15.87 22.52
N ILE A 7 9.54 15.31 22.77
CA ILE A 7 8.24 15.87 22.36
C ILE A 7 8.10 17.39 22.63
N PRO A 8 8.59 17.96 23.75
CA PRO A 8 8.48 19.40 24.00
C PRO A 8 9.16 20.28 22.94
N GLY A 9 10.30 19.86 22.39
CA GLY A 9 10.99 20.66 21.38
C GLY A 9 10.41 20.51 19.98
N LEU A 10 9.85 19.35 19.66
CA LEU A 10 9.08 19.17 18.43
C LEU A 10 7.87 20.12 18.41
N ILE A 11 7.18 20.28 19.55
CA ILE A 11 6.06 21.22 19.70
C ILE A 11 6.49 22.67 19.41
N ILE A 12 7.65 23.09 19.91
CA ILE A 12 8.17 24.46 19.66
C ILE A 12 8.41 24.69 18.16
N ILE A 13 9.06 23.73 17.49
CA ILE A 13 9.28 23.81 16.04
C ILE A 13 7.93 23.87 15.31
N LEU A 14 6.99 23.01 15.70
CA LEU A 14 5.66 22.93 15.11
C LEU A 14 4.90 24.26 15.27
N VAL A 15 4.96 24.91 16.43
CA VAL A 15 4.36 26.24 16.65
C VAL A 15 4.97 27.29 15.72
N ILE A 16 6.29 27.34 15.56
CA ILE A 16 6.95 28.30 14.66
C ILE A 16 6.52 28.05 13.21
N THR A 17 6.53 26.80 12.77
CA THR A 17 6.06 26.39 11.44
C THR A 17 4.58 26.77 11.26
N LEU A 18 3.74 26.57 12.28
CA LEU A 18 2.33 26.94 12.24
C LEU A 18 2.09 28.44 12.19
N ILE A 19 2.99 29.28 12.72
CA ILE A 19 2.88 30.73 12.57
C ILE A 19 3.15 31.14 11.11
N ILE A 20 4.15 30.52 10.46
CA ILE A 20 4.54 30.83 9.08
C ILE A 20 3.50 30.29 8.08
N PHE A 21 3.14 29.02 8.22
CA PHE A 21 2.26 28.33 7.28
C PHE A 21 0.78 28.39 7.69
N GLY A 22 0.47 28.48 8.97
CA GLY A 22 -0.89 28.43 9.50
C GLY A 22 -1.35 27.01 9.88
N PRO A 23 -2.16 26.84 10.95
CA PRO A 23 -2.65 25.53 11.43
C PRO A 23 -3.56 24.81 10.43
N LYS A 24 -4.15 25.51 9.47
CA LYS A 24 -5.01 24.91 8.44
C LYS A 24 -4.22 24.26 7.31
N LYS A 25 -2.99 24.71 7.03
CA LYS A 25 -2.21 24.20 5.88
C LYS A 25 -1.63 22.81 6.10
N LEU A 26 -1.20 22.48 7.32
CA LEU A 26 -0.65 21.14 7.60
C LEU A 26 -1.71 20.02 7.40
N PRO A 27 -2.95 20.12 7.94
CA PRO A 27 -4.00 19.15 7.67
C PRO A 27 -4.47 19.11 6.22
N GLU A 28 -4.50 20.26 5.54
CA GLU A 28 -4.89 20.37 4.13
C GLU A 28 -3.90 19.60 3.23
N ILE A 29 -2.59 19.83 3.41
CA ILE A 29 -1.54 19.12 2.68
C ILE A 29 -1.54 17.63 3.05
N GLY A 30 -1.69 17.30 4.33
CA GLY A 30 -1.76 15.90 4.79
C GLY A 30 -2.96 15.15 4.21
N SER A 31 -4.11 15.81 4.08
CA SER A 31 -5.32 15.21 3.48
C SER A 31 -5.16 14.98 1.98
N ALA A 32 -4.55 15.94 1.27
CA ALA A 32 -4.25 15.78 -0.16
C ALA A 32 -3.24 14.66 -0.40
N PHE A 33 -2.12 14.68 0.34
CA PHE A 33 -1.08 13.66 0.25
C PHE A 33 -1.59 12.28 0.69
N GLY A 34 -2.44 12.22 1.71
CA GLY A 34 -3.04 10.99 2.20
C GLY A 34 -3.96 10.32 1.18
N LYS A 35 -4.72 11.10 0.40
CA LYS A 35 -5.51 10.56 -0.73
C LYS A 35 -4.60 9.96 -1.79
N THR A 36 -3.54 10.68 -2.19
CA THR A 36 -2.54 10.18 -3.15
C THR A 36 -1.87 8.90 -2.65
N LEU A 37 -1.44 8.85 -1.39
CA LEU A 37 -0.81 7.66 -0.81
C LEU A 37 -1.80 6.49 -0.69
N SER A 38 -3.06 6.75 -0.39
CA SER A 38 -4.12 5.73 -0.32
C SER A 38 -4.38 5.11 -1.69
N GLU A 39 -4.47 5.92 -2.75
CA GLU A 39 -4.61 5.45 -4.12
C GLU A 39 -3.36 4.68 -4.57
N PHE A 40 -2.17 5.22 -4.28
CA PHE A 40 -0.91 4.55 -4.57
C PHE A 40 -0.80 3.18 -3.86
N LYS A 41 -1.18 3.10 -2.58
CA LYS A 41 -1.21 1.83 -1.83
C LYS A 41 -2.16 0.83 -2.47
N LYS A 42 -3.33 1.27 -2.92
CA LYS A 42 -4.31 0.39 -3.58
C LYS A 42 -3.76 -0.14 -4.90
N SER A 43 -3.23 0.72 -5.75
CA SER A 43 -2.61 0.30 -7.02
C SER A 43 -1.40 -0.60 -6.81
N ALA A 44 -0.55 -0.31 -5.81
CA ALA A 44 0.58 -1.17 -5.46
C ALA A 44 0.11 -2.56 -4.98
N GLN A 45 -0.97 -2.61 -4.19
CA GLN A 45 -1.57 -3.86 -3.73
C GLN A 45 -2.20 -4.65 -4.88
N ASP A 46 -2.87 -3.98 -5.82
CA ASP A 46 -3.44 -4.63 -7.01
C ASP A 46 -2.34 -5.28 -7.88
N ILE A 47 -1.18 -4.62 -8.01
CA ILE A 47 -0.01 -5.17 -8.73
C ILE A 47 0.56 -6.38 -7.98
N MET A 48 0.80 -6.27 -6.67
CA MET A 48 1.33 -7.38 -5.85
C MET A 48 0.37 -8.57 -5.81
N SER A 49 -0.94 -8.32 -5.75
CA SER A 49 -1.95 -9.39 -5.72
C SER A 49 -2.13 -10.04 -7.09
N SER A 50 -1.91 -9.31 -8.20
CA SER A 50 -1.95 -9.87 -9.56
C SER A 50 -0.85 -10.91 -9.83
N GLU A 51 0.24 -10.91 -9.05
CA GLU A 51 1.26 -11.96 -9.09
C GLU A 51 0.85 -13.23 -8.31
N GLU A 52 -0.12 -13.16 -7.40
CA GLU A 52 -0.65 -14.32 -6.66
C GLU A 52 -1.79 -15.05 -7.40
N VAL A 53 -2.55 -14.34 -8.26
CA VAL A 53 -3.71 -14.92 -8.98
C VAL A 53 -3.29 -15.87 -10.12
N ASP A 54 -2.03 -15.85 -10.57
CA ASP A 54 -1.51 -16.81 -11.56
C ASP A 54 -1.38 -18.24 -11.00
N SER A 55 -1.40 -18.42 -9.67
CA SER A 55 -1.30 -19.74 -9.05
C SER A 55 -2.63 -20.51 -9.02
N THR A 56 -3.79 -19.85 -9.17
CA THR A 56 -5.11 -20.52 -9.09
C THR A 56 -5.60 -21.01 -10.46
N ASN A 57 -5.18 -20.39 -11.56
CA ASN A 57 -5.62 -20.79 -12.91
C ASN A 57 -4.88 -22.05 -13.43
N LYS A 58 -3.71 -22.37 -12.87
CA LYS A 58 -2.91 -23.53 -13.29
C LYS A 58 -3.47 -24.87 -12.81
N GLU A 59 -4.31 -24.89 -11.78
CA GLU A 59 -4.86 -26.12 -11.18
C GLU A 59 -6.07 -26.67 -11.96
N ILE A 60 -6.80 -25.81 -12.68
CA ILE A 60 -7.97 -26.22 -13.48
C ILE A 60 -7.54 -26.84 -14.82
N GLU A 61 -6.43 -26.41 -15.42
CA GLU A 61 -5.95 -26.93 -16.70
C GLU A 61 -5.31 -28.33 -16.60
N VAL A 62 -4.68 -28.65 -15.45
CA VAL A 62 -4.05 -29.96 -15.21
C VAL A 62 -5.08 -31.06 -14.94
N ALA A 63 -6.23 -30.73 -14.33
CA ALA A 63 -7.29 -31.69 -14.02
C ALA A 63 -8.09 -32.19 -15.24
N GLU A 64 -8.06 -31.46 -16.37
CA GLU A 64 -8.69 -31.87 -17.63
C GLU A 64 -7.77 -32.82 -18.42
N ALA A 65 -6.44 -32.60 -18.39
CA ALA A 65 -5.45 -33.38 -19.14
C ALA A 65 -5.30 -34.83 -18.63
N ASP A 66 -5.44 -35.06 -17.31
CA ASP A 66 -5.36 -36.41 -16.74
C ASP A 66 -6.53 -37.31 -17.18
N LYS A 67 -7.73 -36.77 -17.40
CA LYS A 67 -8.90 -37.55 -17.84
C LYS A 67 -8.83 -37.97 -19.31
N VAL A 68 -8.25 -37.14 -20.16
CA VAL A 68 -8.09 -37.44 -21.60
C VAL A 68 -7.07 -38.57 -21.78
N THR A 69 -6.05 -38.63 -20.95
CA THR A 69 -4.99 -39.65 -21.01
C THR A 69 -5.50 -41.03 -20.55
N ASP A 70 -6.41 -41.07 -19.57
CA ASP A 70 -7.05 -42.30 -19.09
C ASP A 70 -8.12 -42.86 -20.06
N LEU A 71 -8.70 -42.03 -20.93
CA LEU A 71 -9.63 -42.48 -21.97
C LEU A 71 -8.92 -43.07 -23.20
N ILE A 72 -7.67 -42.68 -23.45
CA ILE A 72 -6.88 -43.21 -24.59
C ILE A 72 -6.20 -44.55 -24.23
N LYS A 73 -6.05 -44.86 -22.94
CA LYS A 73 -5.35 -46.05 -22.44
C LYS A 73 -6.25 -47.24 -22.07
N LYS A 74 -7.58 -47.13 -22.21
CA LYS A 74 -8.55 -48.18 -21.90
C LYS A 74 -9.13 -48.80 -23.16
#